data_AF-A0AA39RKD7-F1
#
_entry.id   AF-A0AA39RKD7-F1
#
_cell.length_a   1.000
_cell.length_b   1.000
_cell.length_c   1.000
_cell.angle_alpha   90.00
_cell.angle_beta   90.00
_cell.angle_gamma   90.00
#
_symmetry.space_group_name_H-M   'P 1'
#
loop_
_entity.id
_entity.type
_entity.pdbx_description
1 polymer ?
#
loop_
_entity_poly.entity_id
_entity_poly.type
_entity_poly.pdbx_seq_one_letter_code
_entity_poly.pdbx_strand_id
1 'polypeptide(L)'
;MDANSAPDPNGFTGKFFQHCWHVVGRDASLAVQEFFHIGAIFSGLNSNFLVFIPKLKDDISIDQFRPIILSNFLLKISSKIVVDRLAFVAGWIVSLQQFGFIRDRHIEDCIALASNCVNVLHKKCYVGNLAMKIDIRKAFDTLDWVFI
;
A
#
# COMPACT_ATOMS: atom_id res chain seq x y z
N MET A 1 6.73 -1.89 12.24
CA MET A 1 7.24 -0.91 11.25
C MET A 1 8.75 -1.05 11.19
N ASP A 2 9.34 -0.82 10.03
CA ASP A 2 10.80 -0.87 9.87
C ASP A 2 11.46 0.30 10.62
N ALA A 3 12.50 0.01 11.40
CA ALA A 3 13.26 0.99 12.14
C ALA A 3 14.08 1.91 11.21
N ASN A 4 14.51 1.38 10.05
CA ASN A 4 15.37 2.06 9.08
C ASN A 4 14.57 2.81 8.00
N SER A 5 13.24 2.88 8.11
CA SER A 5 12.43 3.63 7.15
C SER A 5 12.82 5.12 7.15
N ALA A 6 12.58 5.79 6.02
CA ALA A 6 12.75 7.23 5.88
C ALA A 6 12.02 8.01 7.00
N PRO A 7 12.57 9.16 7.43
CA PRO A 7 11.98 9.97 8.48
C PRO A 7 10.59 10.48 8.09
N ASP A 8 9.78 10.77 9.11
CA ASP A 8 8.52 11.47 8.95
C ASP A 8 8.73 12.96 8.63
N PRO A 9 7.65 13.73 8.39
CA PRO A 9 7.78 15.16 8.11
C PRO A 9 8.43 16.00 9.22
N ASN A 10 8.49 15.48 10.44
CA ASN A 10 9.14 16.11 11.58
C ASN A 10 10.61 15.69 11.74
N GLY A 11 11.14 14.85 10.85
CA GLY A 11 12.51 14.37 10.87
C GLY A 11 12.74 13.13 11.75
N PHE A 12 11.69 12.54 12.33
CA PHE A 12 11.82 11.37 13.21
C PHE A 12 11.70 10.06 12.43
N THR A 13 12.57 9.10 12.76
CA THR A 13 12.59 7.76 12.15
C THR A 13 11.93 6.72 13.04
N GLY A 14 11.67 5.52 12.52
CA GLY A 14 11.18 4.40 13.33
C GLY A 14 12.11 4.06 14.51
N LYS A 15 13.43 4.21 14.36
CA LYS A 15 14.41 4.06 15.46
C LYS A 15 14.17 5.03 16.60
N PHE A 16 13.83 6.28 16.32
CA PHE A 16 13.52 7.26 17.37
C PHE A 16 12.36 6.78 18.23
N PHE A 17 11.25 6.37 17.60
CA PHE A 17 10.07 5.88 18.34
C PHE A 17 10.34 4.60 19.11
N GLN A 18 11.17 3.70 18.58
CA GLN A 18 11.56 2.47 19.30
C GLN A 18 12.44 2.78 20.52
N HIS A 19 13.46 3.63 20.35
CA HIS A 19 14.41 3.95 21.42
C HIS A 19 13.79 4.83 22.51
N CYS A 20 13.06 5.88 22.10
CA CYS A 20 12.43 6.84 22.99
C CYS A 20 11.01 6.43 23.42
N TRP A 21 10.61 5.16 23.22
CA TRP A 21 9.25 4.69 23.53
C TRP A 21 8.86 4.93 24.99
N HIS A 22 9.82 4.81 25.90
CA HIS A 22 9.63 5.08 27.33
C HIS A 22 9.27 6.55 27.63
N VAL A 23 9.58 7.48 26.72
CA VAL A 23 9.23 8.91 26.80
C VAL A 23 7.93 9.18 26.04
N VAL A 24 7.87 8.84 24.75
CA VAL A 24 6.78 9.26 23.85
C VAL A 24 5.64 8.26 23.72
N GLY A 25 5.80 7.03 24.21
CA GLY A 25 4.90 5.91 23.94
C GLY A 25 3.50 6.09 24.53
N ARG A 26 3.41 6.74 25.70
CA ARG A 26 2.12 7.05 26.33
C ARG A 26 1.31 8.01 25.46
N ASP A 27 1.93 9.13 25.07
CA ASP A 27 1.25 10.17 24.30
C ASP A 27 0.92 9.68 22.88
N ALA A 28 1.83 8.92 22.26
CA ALA A 28 1.59 8.27 20.98
C ALA A 28 0.39 7.31 21.03
N SER A 29 0.28 6.51 22.10
CA SER A 29 -0.84 5.58 22.27
C SER A 29 -2.16 6.31 22.49
N LEU A 30 -2.16 7.38 23.29
CA LEU A 30 -3.36 8.21 23.52
C LEU A 30 -3.82 8.87 22.23
N ALA A 31 -2.90 9.46 21.44
CA ALA A 31 -3.23 10.07 20.17
C ALA A 31 -3.84 9.07 19.16
N VAL A 32 -3.30 7.84 19.11
CA VAL A 32 -3.85 6.78 18.26
C VAL A 32 -5.25 6.35 18.74
N GLN A 33 -5.45 6.21 20.05
CA GLN A 33 -6.77 5.87 20.60
C GLN A 33 -7.80 6.97 20.31
N GLU A 34 -7.41 8.23 20.48
CA GLU A 34 -8.27 9.37 20.23
C GLU A 34 -8.64 9.48 18.74
N PHE A 35 -7.71 9.18 17.82
CA PHE A 35 -8.01 9.05 16.39
C PHE A 35 -9.15 8.06 16.12
N PHE A 36 -9.13 6.89 16.74
CA PHE A 36 -10.20 5.88 16.58
C PHE A 36 -11.49 6.23 17.32
N HIS A 37 -11.40 7.03 18.39
CA HIS A 37 -12.57 7.48 19.14
C HIS A 37 -13.33 8.60 18.43
N ILE A 38 -12.61 9.61 17.93
CA ILE A 38 -13.18 10.77 17.24
C ILE A 38 -13.50 10.43 15.78
N GLY A 39 -12.69 9.57 15.15
CA GLY A 39 -12.81 9.26 13.72
C GLY A 39 -12.25 10.36 12.81
N ALA A 40 -11.40 11.25 13.33
CA ALA A 40 -10.81 12.35 12.58
C ALA A 40 -9.29 12.42 12.75
N ILE A 41 -8.60 12.93 11.72
CA ILE A 41 -7.15 13.17 11.76
C ILE A 41 -6.89 14.54 12.39
N PHE A 42 -6.03 14.59 13.42
CA PHE A 42 -5.63 15.85 14.06
C PHE A 42 -4.92 16.79 13.09
N SER A 43 -5.16 18.09 13.22
CA SER A 43 -4.46 19.13 12.47
C SER A 43 -2.95 19.00 12.65
N GLY A 44 -2.21 18.84 11.55
CA GLY A 44 -0.76 18.63 11.55
C GLY A 44 -0.32 17.17 11.33
N LEU A 45 -1.13 16.17 11.73
CA LEU A 45 -0.81 14.76 11.44
C LEU A 45 -1.07 14.36 9.99
N ASN A 46 -1.89 15.14 9.27
CA ASN A 46 -2.08 15.02 7.83
C ASN A 46 -1.01 15.77 7.02
N SER A 47 0.02 16.34 7.67
CA SER A 47 1.20 16.80 6.93
C SER A 47 1.95 15.61 6.38
N ASN A 48 2.30 15.65 5.10
CA ASN A 48 3.04 14.60 4.43
C ASN A 48 4.11 15.22 3.54
N PHE A 49 5.27 14.59 3.43
CA PHE A 49 6.25 14.95 2.40
C PHE A 49 6.01 14.17 1.13
N LEU A 50 5.82 14.87 0.02
CA LEU A 50 5.77 14.28 -1.30
C LEU A 50 7.19 14.21 -1.88
N VAL A 51 7.66 13.00 -2.13
CA VAL A 51 8.99 12.74 -2.71
C VAL A 51 8.80 12.10 -4.08
N PHE A 52 9.52 12.59 -5.09
CA PHE A 52 9.50 12.03 -6.44
C PHE A 52 10.70 11.11 -6.64
N ILE A 53 10.47 9.81 -6.81
CA ILE A 53 11.52 8.84 -7.13
C ILE A 53 11.52 8.56 -8.64
N PRO A 54 12.64 8.78 -9.35
CA PRO A 54 12.71 8.50 -10.78
C PRO A 54 12.60 7.00 -11.07
N LYS A 55 11.83 6.62 -12.09
CA LYS A 55 11.70 5.22 -12.57
C LYS A 55 12.93 4.78 -13.36
N LEU A 56 13.58 5.70 -14.06
CA LEU A 56 14.70 5.48 -14.96
C LEU A 56 15.78 6.54 -14.67
N LYS A 57 17.06 6.21 -14.93
CA LYS A 57 18.19 7.07 -14.55
C LYS A 57 18.27 8.39 -15.33
N ASP A 58 17.77 8.44 -16.57
CA ASP A 58 18.13 9.50 -17.51
C ASP A 58 16.93 10.23 -18.16
N ASP A 59 15.69 9.98 -17.71
CA ASP A 59 14.49 10.61 -18.27
C ASP A 59 13.96 11.76 -17.41
N ILE A 60 13.70 12.91 -18.05
CA ILE A 60 13.36 14.20 -17.41
C ILE A 60 11.82 14.44 -17.34
N SER A 61 11.01 13.50 -17.85
CA SER A 61 9.55 13.68 -17.86
C SER A 61 8.92 13.39 -16.50
N ILE A 62 8.00 14.27 -16.06
CA ILE A 62 7.26 14.15 -14.79
C ILE A 62 6.51 12.80 -14.67
N ASP A 63 6.01 12.26 -15.78
CA ASP A 63 5.32 10.95 -15.79
C ASP A 63 6.23 9.76 -15.48
N GLN A 64 7.55 9.95 -15.53
CA GLN A 64 8.55 8.94 -15.18
C GLN A 64 8.94 8.95 -13.69
N PHE A 65 8.29 9.77 -12.87
CA PHE A 65 8.47 9.70 -11.42
C PHE A 65 7.38 8.84 -10.76
N ARG A 66 7.75 8.21 -9.65
CA ARG A 66 6.82 7.62 -8.69
C ARG A 66 6.69 8.62 -7.53
N PRO A 67 5.53 9.29 -7.37
CA PRO A 67 5.27 10.05 -6.16
C PRO A 67 5.18 9.09 -4.98
N ILE A 68 5.91 9.39 -3.90
CA ILE A 68 5.84 8.68 -2.62
C ILE A 68 5.48 9.69 -1.55
N ILE A 69 4.46 9.36 -0.78
CA ILE A 69 4.00 10.16 0.35
C ILE A 69 4.64 9.61 1.62
N LEU A 70 5.48 10.42 2.26
CA LEU A 70 6.05 10.15 3.58
C LEU A 70 5.12 10.75 4.63
N SER A 71 4.34 9.87 5.26
CA SER A 71 3.37 10.24 6.29
C SER A 71 3.95 10.31 7.68
N ASN A 72 3.25 11.06 8.54
CA ASN A 72 3.53 11.14 9.96
C ASN A 72 3.52 9.74 10.61
N PHE A 73 4.43 9.50 11.55
CA PHE A 73 4.55 8.18 12.18
C PHE A 73 3.28 7.75 12.92
N LEU A 74 2.58 8.67 13.60
CA LEU A 74 1.32 8.35 14.28
C LEU A 74 0.23 7.92 13.29
N LEU A 75 0.13 8.61 12.15
CA LEU A 75 -0.79 8.22 11.08
C LEU A 75 -0.44 6.85 10.50
N LYS A 76 0.86 6.52 10.37
CA LYS A 76 1.31 5.17 9.99
C LYS A 76 0.89 4.12 11.01
N ILE A 77 0.93 4.41 12.32
CA ILE A 77 0.46 3.47 13.36
C ILE A 77 -1.03 3.21 13.17
N SER A 78 -1.83 4.28 13.09
CA SER A 78 -3.28 4.17 12.92
C SER A 78 -3.66 3.37 11.66
N SER A 79 -3.08 3.72 10.51
CA SER A 79 -3.34 2.99 9.25
C SER A 79 -2.89 1.54 9.34
N LYS A 80 -1.76 1.24 10.00
CA LYS A 80 -1.28 -0.14 10.17
C LYS A 80 -2.25 -0.99 11.00
N ILE A 81 -2.83 -0.42 12.06
CA ILE A 81 -3.85 -1.10 12.88
C ILE A 81 -5.07 -1.44 12.03
N VAL A 82 -5.54 -0.52 11.19
CA VAL A 82 -6.67 -0.76 10.27
C VAL A 82 -6.32 -1.88 9.28
N VAL A 83 -5.16 -1.80 8.64
CA VAL A 83 -4.69 -2.83 7.69
C VAL A 83 -4.61 -4.20 8.35
N ASP A 84 -4.05 -4.28 9.57
CA ASP A 84 -3.91 -5.56 10.28
C ASP A 84 -5.27 -6.18 10.61
N ARG A 85 -6.27 -5.37 10.97
CA ARG A 85 -7.64 -5.84 11.19
C ARG A 85 -8.30 -6.30 9.89
N LEU A 86 -8.16 -5.52 8.81
CA LEU A 86 -8.71 -5.87 7.50
C LEU A 86 -8.05 -7.12 6.92
N ALA A 87 -6.77 -7.34 7.16
CA ALA A 87 -6.03 -8.50 6.65
C ALA A 87 -6.65 -9.84 7.09
N PHE A 88 -7.30 -9.90 8.25
CA PHE A 88 -7.98 -11.12 8.72
C PHE A 88 -9.20 -11.50 7.88
N VAL A 89 -9.90 -10.52 7.29
CA VAL A 89 -11.12 -10.74 6.50
C VAL A 89 -10.89 -10.61 5.00
N ALA A 90 -9.80 -9.95 4.59
CA ALA A 90 -9.49 -9.66 3.19
C ALA A 90 -9.54 -10.92 2.32
N GLY A 91 -8.96 -12.03 2.79
CA GLY A 91 -8.93 -13.29 2.06
C GLY A 91 -10.30 -13.92 1.79
N TRP A 92 -11.33 -13.55 2.55
CA TRP A 92 -12.70 -14.08 2.41
C TRP A 92 -13.59 -13.20 1.52
N ILE A 93 -13.31 -11.91 1.45
CA ILE A 93 -14.12 -10.94 0.69
C ILE A 93 -13.58 -10.70 -0.73
N VAL A 94 -12.33 -11.08 -1.00
CA VAL A 94 -11.72 -10.96 -2.34
C VAL A 94 -11.67 -12.30 -3.06
N SER A 95 -11.74 -12.25 -4.38
CA SER A 95 -11.60 -13.43 -5.25
C SER A 95 -10.30 -14.20 -4.96
N LEU A 96 -10.33 -15.53 -5.06
CA LEU A 96 -9.14 -16.39 -4.92
C LEU A 96 -8.04 -16.08 -5.96
N GLN A 97 -8.42 -15.49 -7.10
CA GLN A 97 -7.48 -15.10 -8.17
C GLN A 97 -6.84 -13.71 -7.93
N GLN A 98 -7.16 -13.02 -6.83
CA GLN A 98 -6.50 -11.78 -6.44
C GLN A 98 -5.26 -12.08 -5.59
N PHE A 99 -4.08 -12.07 -6.22
CA PHE A 99 -2.82 -12.41 -5.54
C PHE A 99 -2.13 -11.19 -4.89
N GLY A 100 -2.33 -10.00 -5.44
CA GLY A 100 -1.68 -8.79 -4.93
C GLY A 100 -2.23 -8.32 -3.59
N PHE A 101 -1.34 -7.95 -2.67
CA PHE A 101 -1.65 -7.32 -1.38
C PHE A 101 -2.53 -8.15 -0.42
N ILE A 102 -2.66 -9.47 -0.64
CA ILE A 102 -3.38 -10.37 0.25
C ILE A 102 -2.38 -11.23 1.02
N ARG A 103 -2.60 -11.38 2.34
CA ARG A 103 -1.76 -12.23 3.18
C ARG A 103 -1.79 -13.67 2.67
N ASP A 104 -0.64 -14.35 2.73
CA ASP A 104 -0.49 -15.75 2.36
C ASP A 104 -0.78 -16.06 0.87
N ARG A 105 -0.76 -15.04 -0.01
CA ARG A 105 -0.80 -15.20 -1.47
C ARG A 105 0.46 -14.62 -2.10
N HIS A 106 1.12 -15.40 -2.94
CA HIS A 106 2.43 -15.04 -3.48
C HIS A 106 2.36 -14.71 -4.97
N ILE A 107 3.33 -13.91 -5.44
CA ILE A 107 3.44 -13.56 -6.86
C ILE A 107 3.72 -14.80 -7.73
N GLU A 108 4.37 -15.81 -7.16
CA GLU A 108 4.68 -17.09 -7.81
C GLU A 108 3.41 -17.83 -8.22
N ASP A 109 2.37 -17.82 -7.38
CA ASP A 109 1.06 -18.42 -7.68
C ASP A 109 0.41 -17.74 -8.90
N CYS A 110 0.51 -16.42 -8.98
CA CYS A 110 0.02 -15.63 -10.11
C CYS A 110 0.76 -15.99 -11.41
N ILE A 111 2.09 -16.14 -11.35
CA ILE A 111 2.92 -16.53 -12.48
C ILE A 111 2.56 -17.95 -12.95
N ALA A 112 2.40 -18.89 -12.01
CA ALA A 112 2.02 -20.27 -12.31
C ALA A 112 0.62 -20.33 -12.96
N LEU A 113 -0.35 -19.59 -12.43
CA LEU A 113 -1.69 -19.49 -13.01
C LEU A 113 -1.64 -18.90 -14.43
N ALA A 114 -0.91 -17.80 -14.62
CA ALA A 114 -0.75 -17.17 -15.93
C ALA A 114 -0.09 -18.13 -16.94
N SER A 115 0.95 -18.85 -16.53
CA SER A 115 1.62 -19.87 -17.36
C SER A 115 0.66 -20.99 -17.77
N ASN A 116 -0.15 -21.50 -16.83
CA ASN A 116 -1.18 -22.49 -17.12
C ASN A 116 -2.23 -21.96 -18.10
N CYS A 117 -2.67 -20.71 -17.95
CA CYS A 117 -3.57 -20.07 -18.90
C CYS A 117 -2.96 -20.01 -20.31
N VAL A 118 -1.69 -19.61 -20.43
CA VAL A 118 -0.97 -19.58 -21.72
C VAL A 118 -0.89 -20.98 -22.35
N ASN A 119 -0.63 -22.02 -21.57
CA ASN A 119 -0.60 -23.40 -22.07
C ASN A 119 -1.96 -23.83 -22.65
N VAL A 120 -3.07 -23.37 -22.06
CA VAL A 120 -4.42 -23.64 -22.59
C VAL A 120 -4.66 -22.95 -23.93
N LEU A 121 -4.06 -21.78 -24.17
CA LEU A 121 -4.18 -21.06 -25.45
C LEU A 121 -3.60 -21.85 -26.64
N HIS A 122 -2.74 -22.83 -26.41
CA HIS A 122 -2.23 -23.71 -27.48
C HIS A 122 -3.23 -24.78 -27.92
N LYS A 123 -4.30 -25.03 -27.14
CA LYS A 123 -5.33 -26.03 -27.50
C LYS A 123 -6.22 -25.48 -28.61
N LYS A 124 -6.41 -26.24 -29.68
CA LYS A 124 -7.34 -25.86 -30.76
C LYS A 124 -8.76 -25.76 -30.21
N CYS A 125 -9.45 -24.66 -30.53
CA CYS A 125 -10.85 -24.44 -30.24
C CYS A 125 -11.55 -23.88 -31.48
N TYR A 126 -12.88 -24.01 -31.55
CA TYR A 126 -13.67 -23.70 -32.75
C TYR A 126 -13.53 -22.24 -33.23
N VAL A 127 -13.36 -21.29 -32.30
CA VAL A 127 -13.34 -19.84 -32.58
C VAL A 127 -11.95 -19.21 -32.45
N GLY A 128 -10.93 -19.99 -32.06
CA GLY A 128 -9.60 -19.47 -31.71
C GLY A 128 -9.50 -18.97 -30.26
N ASN A 129 -8.27 -18.80 -29.78
CA ASN A 129 -7.99 -18.42 -28.39
C ASN A 129 -7.56 -16.94 -28.31
N LEU A 130 -7.95 -16.26 -27.23
CA LEU A 130 -7.62 -14.87 -26.95
C LEU A 130 -7.10 -14.72 -25.51
N ALA A 131 -6.03 -13.96 -25.33
CA ALA A 131 -5.57 -13.48 -24.04
C ALA A 131 -5.72 -11.96 -23.96
N MET A 132 -6.26 -11.47 -22.85
CA MET A 132 -6.45 -10.04 -22.62
C MET A 132 -5.60 -9.58 -21.44
N LYS A 133 -4.82 -8.51 -21.64
CA LYS A 133 -4.06 -7.84 -20.60
C LYS A 133 -4.64 -6.44 -20.41
N ILE A 134 -5.09 -6.16 -19.20
CA ILE A 134 -5.66 -4.87 -18.79
C ILE A 134 -4.75 -4.28 -17.71
N ASP A 135 -4.45 -2.99 -17.81
CA ASP A 135 -3.68 -2.24 -16.81
C ASP A 135 -4.36 -0.89 -16.52
N ILE A 136 -4.33 -0.46 -15.26
CA ILE A 136 -4.98 0.77 -14.81
C ILE A 136 -3.89 1.83 -14.60
N ARG A 137 -3.95 2.91 -15.39
CA ARG A 137 -3.01 4.03 -15.27
C ARG A 137 -3.23 4.75 -13.95
N LYS A 138 -2.17 4.85 -13.13
CA LYS A 138 -2.16 5.62 -11.86
C LYS A 138 -3.33 5.25 -10.93
N ALA A 139 -3.54 3.95 -10.71
CA ALA A 139 -4.72 3.42 -10.00
C ALA A 139 -5.06 4.12 -8.66
N PHE A 140 -4.06 4.54 -7.87
CA PHE A 140 -4.29 5.25 -6.60
C PHE A 140 -4.62 6.75 -6.77
N ASP A 141 -4.22 7.36 -7.88
CA ASP A 141 -4.51 8.77 -8.18
C ASP A 141 -5.88 8.93 -8.87
N THR A 142 -6.43 7.84 -9.42
CA THR A 142 -7.69 7.82 -10.19
C THR A 142 -8.86 7.22 -9.42
N LEU A 143 -8.77 7.11 -8.09
CA LEU A 143 -9.85 6.60 -7.25
C LEU A 143 -10.96 7.65 -7.09
N ASP A 144 -12.22 7.20 -7.21
CA ASP A 144 -13.38 8.01 -6.86
C ASP A 144 -13.73 7.81 -5.38
N TRP A 145 -13.54 8.87 -4.59
CA TRP A 145 -13.81 8.88 -3.16
C TRP A 145 -15.29 8.84 -2.79
N VAL A 146 -16.21 9.13 -3.73
CA VAL A 146 -17.65 8.99 -3.48
C VAL A 146 -18.07 7.52 -3.59
N PHE A 147 -17.36 6.74 -4.42
CA PHE A 147 -17.61 5.32 -4.59
C PHE A 147 -17.04 4.47 -3.44
N ILE A 148 -15.88 4.85 -2.91
CA ILE A 148 -15.18 4.16 -1.80
C ILE A 148 -15.84 4.50 -0.46
#